data_AF-A0A846PXI1-F1
#
_entry.id   AF-A0A846PXI1-F1
#
_cell.length_a   1.000
_cell.length_b   1.000
_cell.length_c   1.000
_cell.angle_alpha   90.00
_cell.angle_beta   90.00
_cell.angle_gamma   90.00
#
_symmetry.space_group_name_H-M   'P 1'
#
loop_
_entity.id
_entity.type
_entity.pdbx_description
1 polymer ?
#
loop_
_entity_poly.entity_id
_entity_poly.type
_entity_poly.pdbx_seq_one_letter_code
_entity_poly.pdbx_strand_id
1 'polypeptide(L)'
;IEKKDYKFSPFKDTRAEGHSAWVNIIKGCSNFCSYCIVPYLRGSEESKPSDAVMDEISQLAARGVVEITLLGQNVNGYGKDSGDISFIELLEKINAVEKIRWIRFLT
;
A
#
# COMPACT_ATOMS: atom_id res chain seq x y z
N ILE A 1 -14.12 -24.15 -5.24
CA ILE A 1 -13.56 -22.89 -5.80
C ILE A 1 -12.81 -22.25 -4.65
N GLU A 2 -11.52 -22.58 -4.55
CA GLU A 2 -10.69 -22.27 -3.39
C GLU A 2 -10.54 -20.76 -3.22
N LYS A 3 -10.95 -20.27 -2.05
CA LYS A 3 -10.63 -18.91 -1.61
C LYS A 3 -9.11 -18.85 -1.44
N LYS A 4 -8.40 -18.13 -2.31
CA LYS A 4 -6.99 -17.82 -2.08
C LYS A 4 -6.92 -16.85 -0.90
N ASP A 5 -6.66 -17.39 0.29
CA ASP A 5 -6.34 -16.69 1.55
C ASP A 5 -5.04 -15.88 1.46
N TYR A 6 -4.96 -14.93 0.53
CA TYR A 6 -3.80 -14.07 0.39
C TYR A 6 -4.02 -12.77 1.15
N LYS A 7 -4.02 -12.87 2.47
CA LYS A 7 -4.06 -11.71 3.35
C LYS A 7 -2.80 -10.88 3.11
N PHE A 8 -2.94 -9.57 2.85
CA PHE A 8 -1.84 -8.63 3.07
C PHE A 8 -1.21 -9.03 4.40
N SER A 9 0.10 -9.36 4.41
CA SER A 9 0.75 -9.91 5.59
C SER A 9 0.33 -9.06 6.79
N PRO A 10 -0.24 -9.65 7.84
CA PRO A 10 -0.56 -8.89 9.05
C PRO A 10 0.72 -8.18 9.47
N PHE A 11 0.55 -6.94 9.91
CA PHE A 11 1.57 -6.03 10.41
C PHE A 11 2.70 -6.82 11.10
N LYS A 12 3.77 -7.11 10.35
CA LYS A 12 4.92 -7.88 10.84
C LYS A 12 6.09 -6.94 10.69
N ASP A 13 6.27 -6.11 11.72
CA ASP A 13 7.26 -5.03 11.81
C ASP A 13 7.71 -4.58 10.43
N THR A 14 6.80 -3.86 9.75
CA THR A 14 7.17 -3.10 8.55
C THR A 14 8.47 -2.41 8.88
N ARG A 15 9.53 -2.69 8.08
CA ARG A 15 10.93 -2.35 8.37
C ARG A 15 11.04 -0.89 8.79
N ALA A 16 10.87 -0.63 10.07
CA ALA A 16 10.89 0.67 10.69
C ALA A 16 12.33 0.88 11.06
N GLU A 17 13.13 1.31 10.08
CA GLU A 17 14.52 1.67 10.31
C GLU A 17 14.57 3.13 10.72
N GLY A 18 14.53 3.37 12.04
CA GLY A 18 14.51 4.72 12.59
C GLY A 18 13.17 5.42 12.35
N HIS A 19 13.19 6.52 11.60
CA HIS A 19 12.04 7.42 11.42
C HIS A 19 11.22 7.17 10.14
N SER A 20 11.54 6.13 9.36
CA SER A 20 10.86 5.79 8.10
C SER A 20 10.27 4.37 8.11
N ALA A 21 9.19 4.15 7.36
CA ALA A 21 8.58 2.83 7.19
C ALA A 21 8.00 2.65 5.78
N TRP A 22 7.89 1.40 5.34
CA TRP A 22 7.31 1.04 4.05
C TRP A 22 5.96 0.37 4.22
N VAL A 23 4.96 0.77 3.45
CA VAL A 23 3.58 0.27 3.55
C VAL A 23 3.14 -0.25 2.20
N ASN A 24 2.87 -1.57 2.10
CA ASN A 24 2.33 -2.16 0.87
C ASN A 24 0.85 -1.84 0.73
N ILE A 25 0.48 -1.12 -0.33
CA ILE A 25 -0.90 -0.72 -0.63
C ILE A 25 -1.51 -1.48 -1.80
N ILE A 26 -0.69 -2.08 -2.66
CA ILE A 26 -1.15 -2.85 -3.83
C ILE A 26 -0.38 -4.16 -3.94
N LYS A 27 -1.07 -5.21 -4.35
CA LYS A 27 -0.49 -6.49 -4.79
C LYS A 27 -0.87 -6.76 -6.24
N GLY A 28 -0.03 -7.53 -6.94
CA GLY A 28 -0.30 -7.92 -8.32
C GLY A 28 -0.12 -6.77 -9.29
N CYS A 29 -0.43 -7.00 -10.56
CA CYS A 29 -0.44 -5.97 -11.60
C CYS A 29 -1.31 -6.43 -12.76
N SER A 30 -2.24 -5.59 -13.20
CA SER A 30 -3.12 -5.87 -14.34
C SER A 30 -2.58 -5.28 -15.66
N ASN A 31 -1.38 -4.68 -15.64
CA ASN A 31 -0.72 -4.17 -16.84
C ASN A 31 0.11 -5.29 -17.52
N PHE A 32 -0.27 -5.66 -18.74
CA PHE A 32 0.41 -6.68 -19.55
C PHE A 32 1.54 -6.07 -20.38
N CYS A 33 2.58 -5.59 -19.70
CA CYS A 33 3.77 -5.06 -20.39
C CYS A 33 4.53 -6.19 -21.10
N SER A 34 5.06 -5.93 -22.30
CA SER A 34 5.74 -6.92 -23.16
C SER A 34 6.91 -7.66 -22.50
N TYR A 35 7.51 -7.07 -21.47
CA TYR A 35 8.67 -7.60 -20.74
C TYR A 35 8.32 -8.11 -19.33
N CYS A 36 7.10 -7.88 -18.84
CA CYS A 36 6.76 -8.07 -17.43
C CYS A 36 6.08 -9.41 -17.17
N ILE A 37 6.71 -10.25 -16.36
CA ILE A 37 6.17 -11.56 -15.95
C ILE A 37 5.18 -11.45 -14.77
N VAL A 38 5.09 -10.28 -14.12
CA VAL A 38 4.36 -10.07 -12.86
C VAL A 38 2.87 -10.48 -12.93
N PRO A 39 2.09 -10.14 -13.98
CA PRO A 39 0.68 -10.54 -14.04
C PRO A 39 0.47 -12.05 -13.92
N TYR A 40 1.41 -12.84 -14.46
CA TYR A 40 1.34 -14.30 -14.43
C TYR A 40 1.73 -14.90 -13.08
N LEU A 41 2.68 -14.29 -12.35
CA LEU A 41 3.18 -14.82 -11.08
C LEU A 41 2.43 -14.28 -9.86
N ARG A 42 2.03 -13.01 -9.87
CA ARG A 42 1.42 -12.33 -8.72
C ARG A 42 -0.09 -12.15 -8.86
N GLY A 43 -0.65 -12.42 -10.04
CA GLY A 43 -2.07 -12.27 -10.34
C GLY A 43 -2.47 -10.84 -10.67
N SER A 44 -3.78 -10.64 -10.80
CA SER A 44 -4.39 -9.34 -11.03
C SER A 44 -4.07 -8.34 -9.92
N GLU A 45 -4.13 -7.05 -10.27
CA GLU A 45 -4.04 -5.95 -9.32
C GLU A 45 -5.12 -6.08 -8.24
N GLU A 46 -4.72 -5.93 -6.99
CA GLU A 46 -5.58 -5.97 -5.80
C GLU A 46 -5.11 -4.88 -4.81
N SER A 47 -5.98 -3.93 -4.51
CA SER A 47 -5.73 -2.85 -3.56
C SER A 47 -6.00 -3.30 -2.13
N LYS A 48 -5.13 -2.89 -1.20
CA LYS A 48 -5.38 -3.04 0.23
C LYS A 48 -6.57 -2.15 0.63
N PRO A 49 -7.50 -2.59 1.48
CA PRO A 49 -8.57 -1.72 1.98
C PRO A 49 -8.01 -0.48 2.68
N SER A 50 -8.60 0.69 2.43
CA SER A 50 -8.09 1.98 2.91
C SER A 50 -8.05 2.07 4.42
N ASP A 51 -9.06 1.55 5.11
CA ASP A 51 -9.09 1.49 6.58
C ASP A 51 -7.89 0.69 7.13
N ALA A 52 -7.56 -0.44 6.50
CA ALA A 52 -6.41 -1.25 6.90
C ALA A 52 -5.07 -0.58 6.61
N VAL A 53 -4.97 0.26 5.57
CA VAL A 53 -3.79 1.10 5.29
C VAL A 53 -3.66 2.20 6.35
N MET A 54 -4.76 2.89 6.65
CA MET A 54 -4.78 3.99 7.63
C MET A 54 -4.51 3.52 9.05
N ASP A 55 -5.03 2.35 9.44
CA ASP A 55 -4.73 1.72 10.74
C ASP A 55 -3.24 1.40 10.89
N GLU A 56 -2.62 0.86 9.83
CA GLU A 56 -1.19 0.57 9.82
C GLU A 56 -0.35 1.84 9.93
N ILE A 57 -0.67 2.87 9.14
CA ILE A 57 0.02 4.17 9.17
C ILE A 57 -0.13 4.85 10.53
N SER A 58 -1.33 4.78 11.14
CA SER A 58 -1.59 5.36 12.45
C SER A 58 -0.77 4.67 13.55
N GLN A 59 -0.64 3.34 13.48
CA GLN A 59 0.23 2.58 14.39
C GLN A 59 1.72 2.93 14.21
N LEU A 60 2.18 3.12 12.96
CA LEU A 60 3.55 3.54 12.67
C LEU A 60 3.82 4.97 13.19
N ALA A 61 2.89 5.89 12.96
CA ALA A 61 2.94 7.25 13.48
C ALA A 61 3.00 7.26 15.03
N ALA A 62 2.24 6.40 15.70
CA ALA A 62 2.29 6.24 17.16
C ALA A 62 3.68 5.80 17.65
N ARG A 63 4.43 5.03 16.85
CA ARG A 63 5.79 4.56 17.13
C ARG A 63 6.89 5.57 16.77
N GLY A 64 6.54 6.76 16.27
CA GLY A 64 7.50 7.82 15.95
C GLY A 64 8.05 7.80 14.51
N VAL A 65 7.39 7.05 13.62
CA VAL A 65 7.63 7.15 12.18
C VAL A 65 7.08 8.49 11.67
N VAL A 66 7.88 9.19 10.89
CA VAL A 66 7.52 10.49 10.27
C VAL A 66 7.58 10.45 8.74
N GLU A 67 8.10 9.37 8.17
CA GLU A 67 8.19 9.14 6.73
C GLU A 67 7.55 7.80 6.34
N ILE A 68 6.61 7.82 5.41
CA ILE A 68 5.95 6.63 4.88
C ILE A 68 6.26 6.49 3.40
N THR A 69 6.72 5.31 2.98
CA THR A 69 6.86 4.95 1.56
C THR A 69 5.79 3.94 1.17
N LEU A 70 4.86 4.34 0.31
CA LEU A 70 3.83 3.48 -0.24
C LEU A 70 4.41 2.58 -1.34
N LEU A 71 4.13 1.29 -1.24
CA LEU A 71 4.67 0.27 -2.12
C LEU A 71 3.55 -0.46 -2.87
N GLY A 72 3.83 -0.75 -4.13
CA GLY A 72 2.96 -1.48 -5.05
C GLY A 72 3.67 -1.66 -6.39
N GLN A 73 3.15 -2.53 -7.26
CA GLN A 73 3.67 -2.63 -8.63
C GLN A 73 3.25 -1.43 -9.50
N ASN A 74 2.08 -0.87 -9.20
CA ASN A 74 1.50 0.28 -9.89
C ASN A 74 0.66 1.07 -8.89
N VAL A 75 1.32 1.82 -7.99
CA VAL A 75 0.65 2.55 -6.89
C VAL A 75 -0.44 3.51 -7.38
N ASN A 76 -0.29 4.04 -8.59
CA ASN A 76 -1.27 4.91 -9.25
C ASN A 76 -2.61 4.20 -9.59
N GLY A 77 -2.62 2.87 -9.55
CA GLY A 77 -3.81 2.04 -9.73
C GLY A 77 -4.67 1.90 -8.47
N TYR A 78 -4.19 2.35 -7.30
CA TYR A 78 -4.87 2.11 -6.02
C TYR A 78 -6.34 2.53 -6.07
N GLY A 79 -7.22 1.63 -5.62
CA GLY A 79 -8.65 1.84 -5.51
C GLY A 79 -9.45 1.62 -6.79
N LYS A 80 -8.81 1.46 -7.96
CA LYS A 80 -9.51 1.23 -9.24
C LYS A 80 -10.17 -0.14 -9.33
N ASP A 81 -9.64 -1.13 -8.62
CA ASP A 81 -10.15 -2.50 -8.56
C ASP A 81 -11.25 -2.71 -7.51
N SER A 82 -11.24 -1.92 -6.43
CA SER A 82 -12.13 -2.10 -5.28
C SER A 82 -13.28 -1.10 -5.19
N GLY A 83 -13.13 0.11 -5.76
CA GLY A 83 -14.11 1.19 -5.62
C GLY A 83 -14.17 1.82 -4.23
N ASP A 84 -13.14 1.61 -3.39
CA ASP A 84 -13.02 2.15 -2.03
C ASP A 84 -12.75 3.67 -2.04
N ILE A 85 -11.48 4.07 -2.14
CA ILE A 85 -11.07 5.45 -2.36
C ILE A 85 -9.96 5.48 -3.40
N SER A 86 -9.84 6.59 -4.12
CA SER A 86 -8.75 6.80 -5.08
C SER A 86 -7.39 6.93 -4.40
N PHE A 87 -6.31 6.74 -5.17
CA PHE A 87 -4.94 6.99 -4.70
C PHE A 87 -4.76 8.42 -4.17
N ILE A 88 -5.41 9.42 -4.77
CA ILE A 88 -5.33 10.82 -4.34
C ILE A 88 -5.98 10.99 -2.96
N GLU A 89 -7.19 10.48 -2.78
CA GLU A 89 -7.90 10.51 -1.49
C GLU A 89 -7.12 9.77 -0.40
N LEU A 90 -6.43 8.68 -0.75
CA LEU A 90 -5.53 8.00 0.18
C LEU A 90 -4.38 8.92 0.62
N LEU A 91 -3.71 9.61 -0.31
CA LEU A 91 -2.64 10.56 0.02
C LEU A 91 -3.14 11.70 0.91
N GLU A 92 -4.33 12.23 0.64
CA GLU A 92 -4.97 13.26 1.47
C GLU A 92 -5.23 12.77 2.90
N LYS A 93 -5.78 11.56 3.04
CA LYS A 93 -5.99 10.92 4.35
C LYS A 93 -4.68 10.72 5.11
N ILE A 94 -3.62 10.27 4.44
CA ILE A 94 -2.30 10.07 5.05
C ILE A 94 -1.71 11.42 5.49
N ASN A 95 -1.84 12.45 4.67
CA ASN A 95 -1.36 13.80 4.98
C ASN A 95 -2.08 14.42 6.19
N ALA A 96 -3.32 14.02 6.47
CA ALA A 96 -4.05 14.45 7.66
C ALA A 96 -3.52 13.83 8.97
N VAL A 97 -2.62 12.83 8.91
CA VAL A 97 -1.99 12.25 10.10
C VAL A 97 -0.87 13.16 10.58
N GLU A 98 -1.11 13.90 11.67
CA GLU A 98 -0.25 14.97 12.21
C GLU A 98 1.24 14.62 12.32
N LYS A 99 1.58 13.37 12.67
CA LYS A 99 2.98 12.94 12.85
C LYS A 99 3.71 12.60 11.56
N ILE A 100 2.99 12.36 10.46
CA ILE A 100 3.57 12.04 9.16
C ILE A 100 3.97 13.34 8.45
N ARG A 101 5.24 13.44 8.08
CA ARG A 101 5.82 14.61 7.43
C ARG A 101 6.23 14.37 5.98
N TRP A 102 6.49 13.12 5.63
CA TRP A 102 6.93 12.74 4.29
C TRP A 102 6.13 11.55 3.80
N ILE A 103 5.57 11.70 2.60
CA ILE A 103 4.93 10.62 1.86
C ILE A 103 5.74 10.39 0.60
N ARG A 104 6.26 9.17 0.45
CA ARG A 104 6.94 8.69 -0.76
C ARG A 104 6.11 7.59 -1.38
N PHE A 105 6.31 7.38 -2.67
CA PHE A 105 5.78 6.22 -3.37
C PHE A 105 6.68 5.91 -4.56
N LEU A 106 6.68 4.65 -4.96
CA LEU A 106 7.40 4.17 -6.13
C LEU A 106 6.39 3.61 -7.12
N THR A 107 6.58 3.89 -8.40
CA THR A 107 5.80 3.33 -9.51
C THR A 107 6.70 2.67 -10.53
#